data_AF-A0A258KD00-F1
#
_entry.id   AF-A0A258KD00-F1
#
_cell.length_a   1.000
_cell.length_b   1.000
_cell.length_c   1.000
_cell.angle_alpha   90.00
_cell.angle_beta   90.00
_cell.angle_gamma   90.00
#
_symmetry.space_group_name_H-M   'P 1'
#
loop_
_entity.id
_entity.type
_entity.pdbx_description
1 polymer ?
#
loop_
_entity_poly.entity_id
_entity_poly.type
_entity_poly.pdbx_seq_one_letter_code
_entity_poly.pdbx_strand_id
1 'polypeptide(L)' 'MSNRLKNQSSPYLLQHAENPVDWYPWGDEALAKARTENKLILVSIGYSACHW' A
#
# COMPACT_ATOMS: atom_id res chain seq x y z
N MET A 1 10.70 1.37 9.81
CA MET A 1 10.19 2.67 9.32
C MET A 1 8.81 2.35 8.81
N SER A 2 7.77 2.88 9.46
CA SER A 2 6.40 2.45 9.21
C SER A 2 5.77 3.25 8.06
N ASN A 3 5.32 2.56 7.01
CA ASN A 3 4.60 3.15 5.88
C ASN A 3 3.12 3.44 6.25
N ARG A 4 2.33 3.90 5.29
CA ARG A 4 0.94 4.36 5.53
C ARG A 4 -0.02 3.22 5.88
N LEU A 5 0.33 1.96 5.62
CA LEU A 5 -0.52 0.82 5.93
C LEU A 5 -0.74 0.62 7.44
N LYS A 6 0.12 1.21 8.29
CA LYS A 6 -0.04 1.20 9.76
C LYS A 6 -1.37 1.77 10.28
N ASN A 7 -2.03 2.59 9.46
CA ASN A 7 -3.31 3.23 9.80
C ASN A 7 -4.53 2.45 9.29
N GLN A 8 -4.34 1.28 8.67
CA GLN A 8 -5.42 0.47 8.13
C GLN A 8 -5.98 -0.48 9.18
N SER A 9 -7.24 -0.86 9.04
CA SER A 9 -7.89 -1.84 9.93
C SER A 9 -7.65 -3.30 9.51
N SER A 10 -7.27 -3.55 8.25
CA SER A 10 -7.06 -4.90 7.73
C SER A 10 -5.79 -5.52 8.32
N PRO A 11 -5.87 -6.70 8.97
CA PRO A 11 -4.69 -7.40 9.48
C PRO A 11 -3.67 -7.72 8.37
N TYR A 12 -4.14 -8.02 7.16
CA TYR A 12 -3.28 -8.27 6.00
C TYR A 12 -2.43 -7.05 5.64
N LEU A 13 -3.05 -5.86 5.59
CA LEU A 13 -2.33 -4.63 5.26
C LEU A 13 -1.36 -4.23 6.39
N LEU A 14 -1.76 -4.42 7.65
CA LEU A 14 -0.92 -4.13 8.81
C LEU A 14 0.36 -4.97 8.85
N GLN A 15 0.30 -6.23 8.39
CA GLN A 15 1.50 -7.08 8.26
C GLN A 15 2.55 -6.51 7.28
N HIS A 16 2.15 -5.64 6.35
CA HIS A 16 3.03 -4.98 5.39
C HIS A 16 3.45 -3.55 5.81
N ALA A 17 3.06 -3.08 7.00
CA ALA A 17 3.29 -1.71 7.44
C ALA A 17 4.76 -1.35 7.66
N GLU A 18 5.60 -2.31 8.01
CA GLU A 18 7.05 -2.10 8.21
C GLU A 18 7.91 -2.51 7.00
N ASN A 19 7.28 -2.94 5.90
CA ASN A 19 8.01 -3.30 4.68
C ASN A 19 8.73 -2.07 4.11
N PRO A 20 9.91 -2.26 3.48
CA PRO A 20 10.72 -1.15 2.96
C PRO A 20 10.09 -0.44 1.76
N VAL A 21 9.10 -1.06 1.11
CA VAL A 21 8.29 -0.42 0.07
C VAL A 21 7.37 0.62 0.73
N ASP A 22 7.37 1.86 0.23
CA ASP A 22 6.45 2.92 0.66
C ASP A 22 5.03 2.63 0.14
N TRP A 23 4.36 1.66 0.76
CA TRP A 23 3.00 1.27 0.42
C TRP A 23 2.00 2.36 0.76
N TYR A 24 1.06 2.59 -0.16
CA TYR A 24 -0.13 3.40 0.03
C TYR A 24 -1.35 2.48 0.01
N PRO A 25 -2.35 2.69 0.90
CA PRO A 25 -3.69 2.18 0.66
C PRO A 25 -4.22 2.70 -0.67
N TRP A 26 -5.06 1.92 -1.34
CA TRP A 26 -5.72 2.40 -2.56
C TRP A 26 -6.65 3.59 -2.25
N GLY A 27 -6.52 4.67 -2.99
CA GLY A 27 -7.33 5.88 -2.81
C GLY A 27 -6.73 7.12 -3.47
N ASP A 28 -7.40 8.26 -3.28
CA ASP A 28 -7.08 9.51 -3.97
C ASP A 28 -5.66 10.03 -3.70
N GLU A 29 -5.11 9.82 -2.50
CA GLU A 29 -3.72 10.22 -2.17
C GLU A 29 -2.71 9.54 -3.10
N ALA A 30 -2.84 8.22 -3.30
CA ALA A 30 -1.94 7.45 -4.15
C ALA A 30 -2.07 7.87 -5.62
N LEU A 31 -3.30 8.08 -6.09
CA LEU A 31 -3.59 8.52 -7.46
C LEU A 31 -3.06 9.93 -7.74
N ALA A 32 -3.28 10.87 -6.82
CA ALA A 32 -2.81 12.24 -6.93
C ALA A 32 -1.28 12.30 -6.95
N LYS A 33 -0.61 11.55 -6.05
CA LYS A 33 0.86 11.47 -6.01
C LYS A 33 1.44 10.94 -7.31
N ALA A 34 0.88 9.86 -7.85
CA ALA A 34 1.33 9.27 -9.11
C ALA A 34 1.23 10.25 -10.29
N ARG A 35 0.13 11.03 -10.36
CA ARG A 35 -0.05 12.08 -11.38
C ARG A 35 0.97 13.20 -11.21
N THR A 36 1.12 13.74 -10.00
CA THR A 36 2.04 14.85 -9.71
C THR A 36 3.49 14.47 -9.99
N GLU A 37 3.89 13.25 -9.66
CA GLU A 37 5.26 12.77 -9.88
C GLU A 37 5.48 12.18 -11.27
N ASN A 38 4.44 12.08 -12.10
CA ASN A 38 4.46 11.41 -13.40
C ASN A 38 5.06 10.00 -13.32
N LYS A 39 4.59 9.21 -12.35
CA LYS A 39 5.04 7.83 -12.11
C LYS A 39 3.90 6.84 -12.32
N LEU A 40 4.25 5.65 -12.78
CA LEU A 40 3.32 4.52 -12.85
C LEU A 40 2.96 4.03 -11.44
N ILE A 41 1.77 3.46 -11.33
CA ILE A 41 1.32 2.78 -10.11
C ILE A 41 1.51 1.28 -10.30
N LEU A 42 2.23 0.65 -9.38
CA LEU A 42 2.20 -0.79 -9.21
C LEU A 42 1.08 -1.15 -8.23
N VAL A 43 0.05 -1.82 -8.73
CA VAL A 43 -1.08 -2.27 -7.90
C VAL A 43 -0.84 -3.72 -7.47
N SER A 44 -0.73 -3.95 -6.17
CA SER A 44 -0.66 -5.28 -5.56
C SER A 44 -1.95 -5.57 -4.81
N ILE A 45 -2.60 -6.67 -5.12
CA ILE A 45 -3.87 -7.09 -4.50
C ILE A 45 -3.67 -8.49 -3.93
N GLY A 46 -4.03 -8.65 -2.65
CA GLY A 46 -3.94 -9.93 -1.97
C GLY A 46 -4.82 -9.96 -0.72
N TYR A 47 -4.76 -11.09 -0.02
CA TYR A 47 -5.51 -11.35 1.20
C TYR A 47 -4.72 -12.33 2.08
N SER A 48 -5.01 -12.39 3.38
CA SER A 48 -4.19 -13.10 4.38
C SER A 48 -4.09 -14.62 4.19
N ALA A 49 -5.03 -15.24 3.48
CA ALA A 49 -5.02 -16.67 3.17
C ALA A 49 -4.61 -16.98 1.72
N CYS A 50 -4.01 -16.00 1.03
CA CYS A 50 -3.41 -16.24 -0.28
C CYS A 50 -2.14 -17.08 -0.08
N HIS A 51 -2.08 -18.23 -0.75
CA HIS A 51 -0.97 -19.18 -0.66
C HIS A 51 0.19 -18.83 -1.62
N TRP A 52 -0.08 -17.94 -2.57
CA TRP A 52 0.86 -17.52 -3.60
C TRP A 52 1.53 -16.21 -3.22
#